data_AF-A0A4Q2DDA7-F1
#
_entry.id   AF-A0A4Q2DDA7-F1
#
_cell.length_a   1.000
_cell.length_b   1.000
_cell.length_c   1.000
_cell.angle_alpha   90.00
_cell.angle_beta   90.00
_cell.angle_gamma   90.00
#
_symmetry.space_group_name_H-M   'P 1'
#
loop_
_entity.id
_entity.type
_entity.pdbx_description
1 polymer ?
#
loop_
_entity_poly.entity_id
_entity_poly.type
_entity_poly.pdbx_seq_one_letter_code
_entity_poly.pdbx_strand_id
1 'polypeptide(L)'
;MMLFLRYQVEEFAWKKWGSPEALDEEYERRSAEKKKKKNKKFEQSLKELRRRTKEGVWQRRKDEEHKHAFGPLERDQEGNSRQVCHTCGFVVEVEEL
;
A
#
# COMPACT_ATOMS: atom_id res chain seq x y z
N MET A 1 3.04 11.74 40.27
CA MET A 1 2.01 10.69 40.15
C MET A 1 0.97 10.93 41.22
N MET A 2 -0.31 11.01 40.87
CA MET A 2 -1.39 11.21 41.86
C MET A 2 -1.87 9.85 42.35
N LEU A 3 -1.97 9.68 43.67
CA LEU A 3 -2.43 8.44 44.31
C LEU A 3 -3.83 8.68 44.88
N PHE A 4 -4.73 7.74 44.67
CA PHE A 4 -6.12 7.81 45.15
C PHE A 4 -6.45 6.57 45.96
N LEU A 5 -7.36 6.73 46.92
CA LEU A 5 -7.85 5.62 47.72
C LEU A 5 -8.86 4.81 46.90
N ARG A 6 -8.64 3.49 46.77
CA ARG A 6 -9.45 2.60 45.92
C ARG A 6 -10.96 2.72 46.19
N TYR A 7 -11.36 2.68 47.46
CA TYR A 7 -12.77 2.76 47.86
C TYR A 7 -13.46 4.04 47.39
N GLN A 8 -12.79 5.20 47.48
CA GLN A 8 -13.34 6.48 47.02
C GLN A 8 -13.53 6.50 45.50
N VAL A 9 -12.61 5.89 44.76
CA VAL A 9 -12.68 5.80 43.30
C VAL A 9 -13.83 4.87 42.87
N GLU A 10 -13.99 3.73 43.54
CA GLU A 10 -15.08 2.77 43.27
C GLU A 10 -16.45 3.39 43.57
N GLU A 11 -16.61 4.06 44.71
CA GLU A 11 -17.87 4.75 45.06
C GLU A 11 -18.23 5.81 44.01
N PHE A 12 -17.25 6.61 43.56
CA PHE A 12 -17.45 7.58 42.49
C PHE A 12 -17.78 6.90 41.16
N ALA A 13 -17.11 5.79 40.84
CA ALA A 13 -17.35 5.05 39.60
C ALA A 13 -18.77 4.47 39.57
N TRP A 14 -19.27 3.90 40.66
CA TRP A 14 -20.66 3.41 40.73
C TRP A 14 -21.68 4.54 40.59
N LYS A 15 -21.44 5.71 41.20
CA LYS A 15 -22.30 6.89 40.98
C LYS A 15 -22.31 7.35 39.52
N LYS A 16 -21.16 7.25 38.84
CA LYS A 16 -21.02 7.67 37.43
C LYS A 16 -21.64 6.67 36.45
N TRP A 17 -21.45 5.38 36.69
CA TRP A 17 -21.80 4.30 35.76
C TRP A 17 -23.07 3.55 36.17
N GLY A 18 -23.68 3.89 37.31
CA GLY A 18 -24.94 3.33 37.81
C GLY A 18 -24.75 2.13 38.72
N SER A 19 -23.98 1.13 38.30
CA SER A 19 -23.71 -0.07 39.09
C SER A 19 -22.35 -0.71 38.72
N PRO A 20 -21.82 -1.64 39.53
CA PRO A 20 -20.66 -2.44 39.17
C PRO A 20 -20.84 -3.20 37.86
N GLU A 21 -22.02 -3.77 37.63
CA GLU A 21 -22.34 -4.57 36.44
C GLU A 21 -22.36 -3.70 35.18
N ALA A 22 -22.92 -2.48 35.27
CA ALA A 22 -22.90 -1.52 34.17
C ALA A 22 -21.47 -1.04 33.83
N LEU A 23 -20.61 -0.90 34.85
CA LEU A 23 -19.19 -0.60 34.64
C LEU A 23 -18.46 -1.74 33.92
N ASP A 24 -18.75 -2.99 34.28
CA ASP A 24 -18.16 -4.17 33.64
C ASP A 24 -18.63 -4.30 32.18
N GLU A 25 -19.92 -4.05 31.89
CA GLU A 25 -20.43 -4.03 30.52
C GLU A 25 -19.74 -2.96 29.66
N GLU A 26 -19.57 -1.76 30.21
CA GLU A 26 -18.83 -0.67 29.56
C GLU A 26 -17.35 -1.01 29.34
N TYR A 27 -16.72 -1.69 30.30
CA TYR A 27 -15.36 -2.18 30.17
C TYR A 27 -15.23 -3.20 29.03
N GLU A 28 -16.12 -4.20 28.98
CA GLU A 28 -16.13 -5.21 27.94
C GLU A 28 -16.39 -4.61 26.56
N ARG A 29 -17.34 -3.67 26.45
CA ARG A 29 -17.58 -2.92 25.20
C ARG A 29 -16.32 -2.24 24.72
N ARG A 30 -15.63 -1.49 25.60
CA ARG A 30 -14.40 -0.76 25.25
C ARG A 30 -13.25 -1.71 24.90
N SER A 31 -13.12 -2.82 25.62
CA SER A 31 -12.13 -3.86 25.37
C SER A 31 -12.34 -4.53 24.01
N ALA A 32 -13.57 -4.88 23.68
CA ALA A 32 -13.95 -5.43 22.38
C ALA A 32 -13.69 -4.44 21.24
N GLU A 33 -14.07 -3.16 21.41
CA GLU A 33 -13.78 -2.12 20.41
C GLU A 33 -12.28 -1.91 20.19
N LYS A 34 -11.48 -1.90 21.27
CA LYS A 34 -10.02 -1.78 21.19
C LYS A 34 -9.43 -2.96 20.41
N LYS A 35 -9.91 -4.18 20.65
CA LYS A 35 -9.52 -5.38 19.90
C LYS A 35 -9.89 -5.27 18.43
N LYS A 36 -11.13 -4.87 18.11
CA LYS A 36 -11.61 -4.65 16.73
C LYS A 36 -10.77 -3.60 15.99
N LYS A 37 -10.48 -2.46 16.62
CA LYS A 37 -9.65 -1.39 16.03
C LYS A 37 -8.23 -1.88 15.73
N LYS A 38 -7.60 -2.63 16.65
CA LYS A 38 -6.29 -3.24 16.42
C LYS A 38 -6.30 -4.21 15.25
N ASN A 39 -7.31 -5.09 15.19
CA ASN A 39 -7.44 -6.05 14.08
C ASN A 39 -7.64 -5.35 12.74
N LYS A 40 -8.53 -4.36 12.66
CA LYS A 40 -8.75 -3.56 11.44
C LYS A 40 -7.48 -2.86 10.98
N LYS A 41 -6.71 -2.27 11.91
CA LYS A 41 -5.42 -1.62 11.58
C LYS A 41 -4.42 -2.63 11.02
N PHE A 42 -4.35 -3.82 11.63
CA PHE A 42 -3.49 -4.90 11.16
C PHE A 42 -3.88 -5.37 9.76
N GLU A 43 -5.15 -5.67 9.52
CA GLU A 43 -5.67 -6.05 8.20
C GLU A 43 -5.42 -4.98 7.13
N GLN A 44 -5.62 -3.70 7.49
CA GLN A 44 -5.35 -2.58 6.60
C GLN A 44 -3.86 -2.49 6.25
N SER A 45 -2.96 -2.65 7.22
CA SER A 45 -1.51 -2.68 6.98
C SER A 45 -1.09 -3.86 6.09
N LEU A 46 -1.71 -5.03 6.24
CA LEU A 46 -1.46 -6.18 5.36
C LEU A 46 -1.95 -5.92 3.93
N LYS A 47 -3.12 -5.28 3.77
CA LYS A 47 -3.65 -4.91 2.46
C LYS A 47 -2.74 -3.90 1.77
N GLU A 48 -2.28 -2.88 2.50
CA GLU A 48 -1.36 -1.86 1.99
C GLU A 48 0.00 -2.45 1.61
N LEU A 49 0.55 -3.34 2.45
CA LEU A 49 1.78 -4.07 2.15
C LEU A 49 1.64 -4.87 0.85
N ARG A 50 0.55 -5.64 0.71
CA ARG A 50 0.28 -6.39 -0.52
C ARG A 50 0.17 -5.49 -1.74
N ARG A 51 -0.53 -4.36 -1.63
CA ARG A 51 -0.65 -3.38 -2.72
C ARG A 51 0.72 -2.88 -3.17
N ARG A 52 1.55 -2.43 -2.22
CA ARG A 52 2.90 -1.92 -2.51
C ARG A 52 3.77 -2.98 -3.19
N THR A 53 3.73 -4.22 -2.71
CA THR A 53 4.58 -5.29 -3.26
C THR A 53 4.06 -5.84 -4.58
N LYS A 54 2.74 -5.92 -4.79
CA LYS A 54 2.13 -6.52 -6.00
C LYS A 54 2.07 -5.54 -7.17
N GLU A 55 1.55 -4.33 -6.95
CA GLU A 55 1.39 -3.32 -8.02
C GLU A 55 2.73 -2.65 -8.34
N GLY A 56 3.55 -2.40 -7.32
CA GLY A 56 4.84 -1.72 -7.49
C GLY A 56 5.84 -2.47 -8.36
N VAL A 57 5.93 -3.81 -8.24
CA VAL A 57 6.91 -4.59 -9.00
C VAL A 57 6.51 -4.75 -10.47
N TRP A 58 5.24 -5.05 -10.75
CA TRP A 58 4.79 -5.21 -12.14
C TRP A 58 4.80 -3.88 -12.89
N GLN A 59 4.26 -2.81 -12.29
CA GLN A 59 4.25 -1.49 -12.93
C GLN A 59 5.68 -0.97 -13.11
N ARG A 60 6.56 -1.14 -12.12
CA ARG A 60 7.97 -0.77 -12.25
C ARG A 60 8.68 -1.54 -13.36
N ARG A 61 8.45 -2.86 -13.49
CA ARG A 61 8.99 -3.64 -14.62
C ARG A 61 8.50 -3.15 -15.98
N LYS A 62 7.22 -2.76 -16.06
CA LYS A 62 6.62 -2.20 -17.28
C LYS A 62 7.16 -0.81 -17.60
N ASP A 63 7.40 0.02 -16.58
CA ASP A 63 7.95 1.36 -16.75
C ASP A 63 9.46 1.32 -17.06
N GLU A 64 10.18 0.31 -16.56
CA GLU A 64 11.58 0.00 -16.91
C GLU A 64 11.70 -0.66 -18.30
N GLU A 65 10.60 -1.08 -18.93
CA GLU A 65 10.62 -1.65 -20.28
C GLU A 65 11.04 -0.57 -21.29
N HIS A 66 12.15 -0.82 -21.99
CA HIS A 66 12.70 0.13 -22.95
C HIS A 66 11.74 0.34 -24.12
N LYS A 67 11.22 1.57 -24.25
CA LYS A 67 10.42 1.98 -25.42
C LYS A 67 11.36 2.48 -26.51
N HIS A 68 11.44 1.73 -27.61
CA HIS A 68 12.26 2.12 -28.75
C HIS A 68 11.66 3.34 -29.47
N ALA A 69 12.45 4.41 -29.57
CA ALA A 69 12.15 5.57 -30.41
C ALA A 69 13.03 5.49 -31.67
N PHE A 70 12.48 4.91 -32.73
CA PHE A 70 13.16 4.73 -34.00
C PHE A 70 13.28 6.05 -34.76
N GLY A 71 14.48 6.29 -35.28
CA GLY A 71 14.80 7.43 -36.11
C GLY A 71 14.32 7.31 -37.56
N PRO A 72 14.72 8.25 -38.42
CA PRO A 72 14.45 8.18 -39.84
C PRO A 72 15.02 6.90 -40.46
N LEU A 73 14.41 6.49 -41.56
CA LEU A 73 14.73 5.27 -42.28
C LEU A 73 16.01 5.50 -43.11
N GLU A 74 17.06 4.74 -42.83
CA GLU A 74 18.35 4.84 -43.52
C GLU A 74 18.56 3.61 -44.39
N ARG A 75 18.97 3.82 -45.65
CA ARG A 75 19.31 2.72 -46.57
C ARG A 75 20.77 2.34 -46.39
N ASP A 76 21.01 1.05 -46.16
CA ASP A 76 22.36 0.52 -46.08
C ASP A 76 23.03 0.36 -47.46
N GLN A 77 24.27 -0.10 -47.47
CA GLN A 77 25.05 -0.34 -48.69
C GLN A 77 24.55 -1.54 -49.51
N GLU A 78 23.70 -2.39 -48.91
CA GLU A 78 23.12 -3.61 -49.51
C GLU A 78 21.70 -3.37 -50.05
N GLY A 79 21.15 -2.17 -49.87
CA GLY A 79 19.83 -1.75 -50.34
C GLY A 79 18.69 -1.99 -49.34
N ASN A 80 18.97 -2.47 -48.13
CA ASN A 80 17.94 -2.68 -47.11
C ASN A 80 17.69 -1.41 -46.31
N SER A 81 16.41 -1.23 -45.96
CA SER A 81 15.91 -0.11 -45.18
C SER A 81 16.03 -0.42 -43.68
N ARG A 82 16.82 0.36 -42.96
CA ARG A 82 17.11 0.17 -41.52
C ARG A 82 16.62 1.36 -40.70
N GLN A 83 16.11 1.08 -39.51
CA GLN A 83 15.77 2.10 -38.51
C GLN A 83 16.57 1.86 -37.23
N VAL A 84 17.19 2.91 -36.71
CA VAL A 84 17.98 2.86 -35.47
C VAL A 84 17.24 3.57 -34.35
N CYS A 85 17.11 2.91 -33.20
CA CYS A 85 16.57 3.52 -32.00
C CYS A 85 17.58 4.53 -31.42
N HIS A 86 17.19 5.80 -31.31
CA HIS A 86 18.08 6.87 -30.81
C HIS A 86 18.48 6.70 -29.35
N THR A 87 17.69 5.96 -28.56
CA THR A 87 17.88 5.83 -27.11
C THR A 87 18.70 4.61 -26.70
N CYS A 88 18.81 3.58 -27.54
CA CYS A 88 19.56 2.35 -27.21
C CYS A 88 20.41 1.78 -28.34
N GLY A 89 20.36 2.37 -29.54
CA GLY A 89 21.13 1.90 -30.70
C GLY A 89 20.62 0.61 -31.33
N PHE A 90 19.46 0.09 -30.91
CA PHE A 90 18.86 -1.09 -31.52
C PHE A 90 18.44 -0.82 -32.96
N VAL A 91 18.79 -1.74 -33.87
CA VAL A 91 18.56 -1.61 -35.32
C VAL A 91 17.49 -2.60 -35.76
N VAL A 92 16.51 -2.12 -36.53
CA VAL A 92 15.47 -2.94 -37.14
C VAL A 92 15.54 -2.78 -38.65
N GLU A 93 15.51 -3.89 -39.39
CA GLU A 93 15.32 -3.91 -40.83
C GLU A 93 13.81 -3.84 -41.13
N VAL A 94 13.41 -2.91 -41.98
CA VAL A 94 12.02 -2.64 -42.36
C VAL A 94 11.91 -2.81 -43.87
N GLU A 95 11.07 -3.73 -44.33
CA GLU A 95 10.73 -3.84 -45.75
C GLU A 95 9.70 -2.76 -46.12
N GLU A 96 9.97 -1.97 -47.16
CA GLU A 96 8.99 -1.05 -47.76
C GLU A 96 8.07 -1.85 -48.70
N LEU A 97 6.77 -1.90 -48.40
CA LEU A 97 5.70 -2.51 -49.23
C LEU A 97 5.30 -1.60 -50.40
#